data_AF-A0A949RS45-F1
#
_entry.id   AF-A0A949RS45-F1
#
_cell.length_a   1.000
_cell.length_b   1.000
_cell.length_c   1.000
_cell.angle_alpha   90.00
_cell.angle_beta   90.00
_cell.angle_gamma   90.00
#
_symmetry.space_group_name_H-M   'P 1'
#
loop_
_entity.id
_entity.type
_entity.pdbx_description
1 polymer ?
#
loop_
_entity_poly.entity_id
_entity_poly.type
_entity_poly.pdbx_seq_one_letter_code
_entity_poly.pdbx_strand_id
1 'polypeptide(L)'
;MQLHEIMSTGVITIGPTETASAAWTTMKRRRIHHLVVMTKGGMSGILSERDLHGSNNSGRLVRDLMSRHVVSAGPETTLAEAAELMLERRIGCLPVMDDGRIVGIVTATDVLDELSRETRSPRETPGSRKREPFPAQLPRSLKPITGRARPALVPAHVRVLGVSLSEEGKEDIRRKLGAKFGKFAASIERVSVRVKDVNGPRGGADQLCRVKIVLSGLPSIVCEHQDRAPEAAIDGAITGAERAVRRALQRGRTKPLKAGRARASAQTD
;
A
#
# COMPACT_ATOMS: atom_id res chain seq x y z
N MET A 1 1.21 16.85 18.80
CA MET A 1 0.97 17.00 17.36
C MET A 1 -0.53 17.01 17.10
N GLN A 2 -0.99 17.91 16.24
CA GLN A 2 -2.39 18.19 15.93
C GLN A 2 -2.75 17.79 14.50
N LEU A 3 -4.04 17.69 14.20
CA LEU A 3 -4.50 17.22 12.89
C LEU A 3 -4.14 18.16 11.73
N HIS A 4 -4.13 19.48 11.93
CA HIS A 4 -3.76 20.42 10.86
C HIS A 4 -2.33 20.23 10.34
N GLU A 5 -1.46 19.63 11.14
CA GLU A 5 -0.05 19.36 10.79
C GLU A 5 0.11 18.14 9.87
N ILE A 6 -0.87 17.23 9.85
CA ILE A 6 -0.78 15.94 9.14
C ILE A 6 -1.92 15.66 8.15
N MET A 7 -2.99 16.45 8.20
CA MET A 7 -4.17 16.22 7.36
C MET A 7 -3.89 16.46 5.88
N SER A 8 -4.59 15.71 5.04
CA SER A 8 -4.61 15.99 3.60
C SER A 8 -5.61 17.13 3.30
N THR A 9 -5.12 18.27 2.82
CA THR A 9 -5.90 19.51 2.59
C THR A 9 -6.65 19.57 1.24
N GLY A 10 -6.47 18.56 0.38
CA GLY A 10 -7.14 18.44 -0.93
C GLY A 10 -8.30 17.45 -0.92
N VAL A 11 -9.31 17.66 -0.08
CA VAL A 11 -10.40 16.69 0.09
C VAL A 11 -11.24 16.58 -1.18
N ILE A 12 -11.27 15.38 -1.75
CA ILE A 12 -12.14 15.08 -2.89
C ILE A 12 -13.54 14.76 -2.37
N THR A 13 -14.51 15.51 -2.86
CA THR A 13 -15.92 15.38 -2.48
C THR A 13 -16.75 14.82 -3.62
N ILE A 14 -17.94 14.32 -3.28
CA ILE A 14 -18.91 13.80 -4.26
C ILE A 14 -20.34 14.16 -3.85
N GLY A 15 -21.22 14.32 -4.83
CA GLY A 15 -22.65 14.56 -4.58
C GLY A 15 -23.41 13.29 -4.18
N PRO A 16 -24.48 13.40 -3.36
CA PRO A 16 -25.31 12.26 -2.95
C PRO A 16 -26.09 11.59 -4.10
N THR A 17 -26.30 12.32 -5.19
CA THR A 17 -27.02 11.87 -6.39
C THR A 17 -26.11 11.29 -7.46
N GLU A 18 -24.80 11.25 -7.21
CA GLU A 18 -23.88 10.55 -8.11
C GLU A 18 -23.98 9.04 -7.94
N THR A 19 -23.50 8.30 -8.94
CA THR A 19 -23.55 6.84 -8.93
C THR A 19 -22.33 6.25 -8.22
N ALA A 20 -22.51 5.04 -7.69
CA ALA A 20 -21.42 4.24 -7.13
C ALA A 20 -20.26 4.04 -8.14
N SER A 21 -20.58 3.90 -9.43
CA SER A 21 -19.57 3.77 -10.49
C SER A 21 -18.76 5.06 -10.69
N ALA A 22 -19.40 6.23 -10.64
CA ALA A 22 -18.72 7.52 -10.69
C ALA A 22 -17.81 7.70 -9.47
N ALA A 23 -18.30 7.35 -8.29
CA ALA A 23 -17.52 7.35 -7.05
C ALA A 23 -16.28 6.44 -7.15
N TRP A 24 -16.46 5.20 -7.60
CA TRP A 24 -15.39 4.23 -7.82
C TRP A 24 -14.32 4.76 -8.79
N THR A 25 -14.77 5.32 -9.92
CA THR A 25 -13.88 5.87 -10.94
C THR A 25 -13.07 7.04 -10.39
N THR A 26 -13.70 7.91 -9.61
CA THR A 26 -13.03 9.04 -8.94
C THR A 26 -11.99 8.55 -7.94
N MET A 27 -12.33 7.57 -7.09
CA MET A 27 -11.39 6.95 -6.14
C MET A 27 -10.18 6.34 -6.86
N LYS A 28 -10.39 5.55 -7.93
CA LYS A 28 -9.29 4.92 -8.69
C LYS A 28 -8.39 5.93 -9.40
N ARG A 29 -8.98 6.94 -10.05
CA ARG A 29 -8.23 7.97 -10.78
C ARG A 29 -7.42 8.86 -9.85
N ARG A 30 -7.98 9.21 -8.69
CA ARG A 30 -7.32 10.06 -7.69
C ARG A 30 -6.45 9.28 -6.70
N ARG A 31 -6.46 7.94 -6.76
CA ARG A 31 -5.73 7.03 -5.85
C ARG A 31 -6.08 7.29 -4.38
N ILE A 32 -7.36 7.48 -4.10
CA ILE A 32 -7.91 7.67 -2.75
C ILE A 32 -8.91 6.57 -2.42
N HIS A 33 -9.11 6.31 -1.13
CA HIS A 33 -10.00 5.26 -0.64
C HIS A 33 -11.30 5.77 -0.04
N HIS A 34 -11.42 7.08 0.20
CA HIS A 34 -12.57 7.71 0.85
C HIS A 34 -12.97 8.97 0.08
N LEU A 35 -14.26 9.21 -0.01
CA LEU A 35 -14.88 10.42 -0.55
C LEU A 35 -15.80 11.01 0.50
N VAL A 36 -15.71 12.32 0.70
CA VAL A 36 -16.66 13.03 1.55
C VAL A 36 -17.87 13.41 0.72
N VAL A 37 -19.05 13.02 1.19
CA VAL A 37 -20.30 13.31 0.51
C VAL A 37 -20.81 14.67 0.96
N MET A 38 -20.90 15.61 0.02
CA MET A 38 -21.31 16.99 0.29
C MET A 38 -22.64 17.28 -0.40
N THR A 39 -23.50 18.01 0.32
CA THR A 39 -24.72 18.60 -0.21
C THR A 39 -24.59 20.13 -0.21
N LYS A 40 -25.58 20.84 -0.75
CA LYS A 40 -25.67 22.30 -0.60
C LYS A 40 -25.74 22.76 0.86
N GLY A 41 -26.23 21.90 1.77
CA GLY A 41 -26.34 22.17 3.20
C GLY A 41 -25.11 21.74 4.02
N GLY A 42 -24.04 21.30 3.36
CA GLY A 42 -22.82 20.82 4.03
C GLY A 42 -22.64 19.31 3.93
N MET A 43 -21.77 18.78 4.79
CA MET A 43 -21.38 17.39 4.78
C MET A 43 -22.54 16.48 5.17
N SER A 44 -22.80 15.47 4.33
CA SER A 44 -23.93 14.56 4.47
C SER A 44 -23.50 13.12 4.76
N GLY A 45 -22.25 12.77 4.47
CA GLY A 45 -21.77 11.41 4.67
C GLY A 45 -20.33 11.20 4.25
N ILE A 46 -19.86 9.97 4.41
CA ILE A 46 -18.59 9.49 3.88
C ILE A 46 -18.81 8.18 3.14
N LEU A 47 -18.08 7.99 2.06
CA LEU A 47 -18.14 6.81 1.22
C LEU A 47 -16.73 6.26 1.06
N SER A 48 -16.54 4.99 1.39
CA SER A 48 -15.27 4.28 1.27
C SER A 48 -15.30 3.29 0.11
N GLU A 49 -14.12 2.85 -0.32
CA GLU A 49 -14.00 1.78 -1.33
C GLU A 49 -14.74 0.50 -0.90
N ARG A 50 -14.85 0.23 0.41
CA ARG A 50 -15.57 -0.92 0.96
C ARG A 50 -17.08 -0.83 0.71
N ASP A 51 -17.66 0.37 0.78
CA ASP A 51 -19.10 0.58 0.61
C ASP A 51 -19.53 0.38 -0.85
N LEU A 52 -18.58 0.49 -1.78
CA LEU A 52 -18.77 0.28 -3.21
C LEU A 52 -18.68 -1.20 -3.62
N HIS A 53 -18.11 -2.07 -2.79
CA HIS A 53 -17.94 -3.48 -3.12
C HIS A 53 -19.29 -4.22 -3.06
N GLY A 54 -19.73 -4.75 -4.20
CA GLY A 54 -20.92 -5.59 -4.33
C GLY A 54 -21.40 -5.65 -5.78
N SER A 55 -21.69 -6.85 -6.30
CA SER A 55 -21.98 -7.11 -7.71
C SER A 55 -23.15 -6.29 -8.28
N ASN A 56 -24.02 -5.75 -7.42
CA ASN A 56 -25.22 -4.99 -7.79
C ASN A 56 -25.15 -3.48 -7.46
N ASN A 57 -24.01 -2.97 -6.98
CA ASN A 57 -23.95 -1.57 -6.50
C ASN A 57 -23.73 -0.53 -7.61
N SER A 58 -23.31 -0.93 -8.81
CA SER A 58 -22.89 -0.03 -9.90
C SER A 58 -23.91 1.06 -10.26
N GLY A 59 -25.20 0.72 -10.25
CA GLY A 59 -26.30 1.63 -10.58
C GLY A 59 -26.92 2.36 -9.39
N ARG A 60 -26.48 2.07 -8.15
CA ARG A 60 -27.00 2.72 -6.95
C ARG A 60 -26.39 4.09 -6.77
N LEU A 61 -27.10 4.95 -6.05
CA LEU A 61 -26.64 6.29 -5.74
C LEU A 61 -25.76 6.30 -4.50
N VAL A 62 -24.85 7.28 -4.44
CA VAL A 62 -23.95 7.48 -3.31
C VAL A 62 -24.71 7.58 -1.99
N ARG A 63 -25.83 8.32 -1.95
CA ARG A 63 -26.68 8.45 -0.75
C ARG A 63 -27.22 7.13 -0.19
N ASP A 64 -27.32 6.10 -1.04
CA ASP A 64 -27.85 4.79 -0.66
C ASP A 64 -26.75 3.87 -0.09
N LEU A 65 -25.48 4.25 -0.27
CA LEU A 65 -24.30 3.47 0.11
C LEU A 65 -23.45 4.16 1.18
N MET A 66 -23.52 5.48 1.30
CA MET A 66 -22.70 6.25 2.22
C MET A 66 -23.06 5.99 3.69
N SER A 67 -22.06 6.13 4.54
CA SER A 67 -22.25 6.23 5.99
C SER A 67 -22.68 7.66 6.34
N ARG A 68 -23.83 7.82 7.00
CA ARG A 68 -24.44 9.13 7.31
C ARG A 68 -24.00 9.70 8.67
N HIS A 69 -23.72 8.83 9.63
CA HIS A 69 -23.22 9.22 10.95
C HIS A 69 -21.71 9.35 10.91
N VAL A 70 -21.23 10.43 10.29
CA VAL A 70 -19.80 10.67 10.19
C VAL A 70 -19.34 11.47 11.39
N VAL A 71 -18.38 10.91 12.11
CA VAL A 71 -17.67 11.62 13.16
C VAL A 71 -16.59 12.47 12.47
N SER A 72 -16.58 13.76 12.77
CA SER A 72 -15.55 14.72 12.33
C SER A 72 -14.72 15.20 13.50
N ALA A 73 -13.53 15.72 13.20
CA ALA A 73 -12.64 16.35 14.17
C ALA A 73 -12.33 17.80 13.76
N GLY A 74 -11.82 18.59 14.70
CA GLY A 74 -11.32 19.95 14.42
C GLY A 74 -9.85 19.92 13.99
N PRO A 75 -9.34 21.01 13.39
CA PRO A 75 -7.92 21.13 13.03
C PRO A 75 -7.00 21.02 14.26
N GLU A 76 -7.46 21.51 15.42
CA GLU A 76 -6.71 21.50 16.67
C GLU A 76 -6.81 20.19 17.46
N THR A 77 -7.63 19.23 17.00
CA THR A 77 -7.72 17.91 17.62
C THR A 77 -6.35 17.24 17.58
N THR A 78 -5.95 16.61 18.68
CA THR A 78 -4.65 15.95 18.75
C THR A 78 -4.65 14.62 17.98
N LEU A 79 -3.46 14.17 17.58
CA LEU A 79 -3.31 12.85 16.96
C LEU A 79 -3.85 11.71 17.85
N ALA A 80 -3.61 11.80 19.16
CA ALA A 80 -4.02 10.79 20.14
C ALA A 80 -5.56 10.73 20.25
N GLU A 81 -6.22 11.87 20.40
CA GLU A 81 -7.69 11.95 20.44
C GLU A 81 -8.31 11.45 19.12
N ALA A 82 -7.71 11.78 17.98
CA ALA A 82 -8.16 11.28 16.69
C ALA A 82 -8.01 9.75 16.59
N ALA A 83 -6.92 9.18 17.09
CA ALA A 83 -6.70 7.74 17.13
C ALA A 83 -7.72 7.03 18.03
N GLU A 84 -7.99 7.59 19.21
CA GLU A 84 -8.99 7.09 20.16
C GLU A 84 -10.40 7.12 19.54
N LEU A 85 -10.80 8.25 18.95
CA LEU A 85 -12.06 8.38 18.22
C LEU A 85 -12.21 7.34 17.10
N MET A 86 -11.14 7.11 16.32
CA MET A 86 -11.14 6.09 15.27
C MET A 86 -11.34 4.67 15.83
N LEU A 87 -10.69 4.35 16.95
CA LEU A 87 -10.80 3.05 17.62
C LEU A 87 -12.20 2.83 18.22
N GLU A 88 -12.69 3.79 18.99
CA GLU A 88 -14.00 3.73 19.65
C GLU A 88 -15.14 3.59 18.65
N ARG A 89 -15.08 4.36 17.56
CA ARG A 89 -16.13 4.39 16.53
C ARG A 89 -15.91 3.37 15.43
N ARG A 90 -14.79 2.61 15.47
CA ARG A 90 -14.39 1.61 14.47
C ARG A 90 -14.37 2.18 13.05
N ILE A 91 -13.90 3.42 12.90
CA ILE A 91 -13.80 4.13 11.62
C ILE A 91 -12.34 4.25 11.18
N GLY A 92 -12.11 4.24 9.87
CA GLY A 92 -10.77 4.29 9.28
C GLY A 92 -10.33 5.69 8.84
N CYS A 93 -11.19 6.69 8.97
CA CYS A 93 -10.91 8.06 8.56
C CYS A 93 -11.80 9.06 9.30
N LEU A 94 -11.27 10.27 9.48
CA LEU A 94 -11.91 11.42 10.10
C LEU A 94 -11.82 12.61 9.15
N PRO A 95 -12.95 13.14 8.67
CA PRO A 95 -13.01 14.47 8.07
C PRO A 95 -12.66 15.53 9.10
N VAL A 96 -11.80 16.47 8.72
CA VAL A 96 -11.42 17.61 9.54
C VAL A 96 -12.26 18.81 9.09
N MET A 97 -13.03 19.35 10.02
CA MET A 97 -13.97 20.43 9.80
C MET A 97 -13.54 21.66 10.59
N ASP A 98 -13.66 22.83 9.98
CA ASP A 98 -13.40 24.14 10.59
C ASP A 98 -14.53 25.09 10.21
N ASP A 99 -15.21 25.68 11.20
CA ASP A 99 -16.38 26.55 11.01
C ASP A 99 -17.42 26.00 10.00
N GLY A 100 -17.71 24.70 10.11
CA GLY A 100 -18.68 24.02 9.24
C GLY A 100 -18.20 23.74 7.81
N ARG A 101 -16.94 24.03 7.50
CA ARG A 101 -16.29 23.73 6.22
C ARG A 101 -15.34 22.56 6.36
N ILE A 102 -15.24 21.75 5.31
CA ILE A 102 -14.23 20.70 5.28
C ILE A 102 -12.87 21.29 4.89
N VAL A 103 -11.89 21.13 5.77
CA VAL A 103 -10.51 21.63 5.59
C VAL A 103 -9.50 20.52 5.40
N GLY A 104 -9.84 19.28 5.75
CA GLY A 104 -8.95 18.15 5.54
C GLY A 104 -9.59 16.79 5.78
N ILE A 105 -8.79 15.76 5.60
CA ILE A 105 -9.11 14.39 5.98
C ILE A 105 -7.87 13.72 6.55
N VAL A 106 -8.07 12.94 7.61
CA VAL A 106 -7.03 12.12 8.26
C VAL A 106 -7.50 10.68 8.26
N THR A 107 -6.64 9.75 7.88
CA THR A 107 -6.92 8.32 7.87
C THR A 107 -6.13 7.59 8.95
N ALA A 108 -6.59 6.38 9.31
CA ALA A 108 -5.84 5.51 10.22
C ALA A 108 -4.42 5.18 9.71
N THR A 109 -4.18 5.29 8.39
CA THR A 109 -2.84 5.12 7.81
C THR A 109 -1.96 6.32 8.12
N ASP A 110 -2.49 7.54 7.99
CA ASP A 110 -1.76 8.78 8.33
C ASP A 110 -1.39 8.79 9.82
N VAL A 111 -2.33 8.36 10.68
CA VAL A 111 -2.11 8.21 12.12
C VAL A 111 -1.00 7.20 12.41
N LEU A 112 -1.06 6.01 11.79
CA LEU A 112 -0.06 4.97 11.99
C LEU A 112 1.33 5.39 11.48
N ASP A 113 1.38 6.05 10.32
CA ASP A 113 2.63 6.53 9.74
C ASP A 113 3.31 7.52 10.67
N GLU A 114 2.55 8.41 11.31
CA GLU A 114 3.09 9.41 12.24
C GLU A 114 3.51 8.83 13.59
N LEU A 115 2.71 7.94 14.19
CA LEU A 115 3.13 7.20 15.39
C LEU A 115 4.44 6.41 15.14
N SER A 116 4.61 5.88 13.92
CA SER A 116 5.84 5.18 13.55
C SER A 116 7.07 6.09 13.40
N ARG A 117 6.85 7.39 13.15
CA ARG A 117 7.89 8.43 13.09
C ARG A 117 8.28 8.89 14.49
N GLU A 118 7.33 9.06 15.40
CA GLU A 118 7.58 9.41 16.79
C GLU A 118 8.36 8.31 17.54
N THR A 119 8.03 7.04 17.29
CA THR A 119 8.80 5.89 17.82
C THR A 119 10.23 5.81 17.24
N ARG A 120 10.51 6.61 16.21
CA ARG A 120 11.83 6.76 15.56
C ARG A 120 12.61 7.99 16.05
N SER A 121 12.28 8.56 17.21
CA SER A 121 13.15 9.54 17.88
C SER A 121 14.50 8.88 18.28
N PRO A 122 15.63 9.62 18.20
CA PRO A 122 16.94 9.06 17.86
C PRO A 122 17.49 8.07 18.88
N ARG A 123 17.94 6.91 18.41
CA ARG A 123 19.10 6.28 19.05
C ARG A 123 20.22 7.32 19.11
N GLU A 124 20.82 7.47 20.27
CA GLU A 124 22.01 8.28 20.51
C GLU A 124 22.95 8.25 19.29
N THR A 125 23.28 9.43 18.79
CA THR A 125 24.27 9.64 17.72
C THR A 125 25.63 9.06 18.12
N PRO A 126 26.23 8.14 17.35
CA PRO A 126 27.67 8.07 17.28
C PRO A 126 28.14 9.15 16.30
N GLY A 127 28.62 10.27 16.86
CA GLY A 127 29.66 11.13 16.28
C GLY A 127 29.41 11.77 14.90
N SER A 128 29.28 13.09 14.91
CA SER A 128 29.64 14.04 13.84
C SER A 128 30.15 13.43 12.52
N ARG A 129 29.32 13.47 11.48
CA ARG A 129 29.83 13.71 10.13
C ARG A 129 29.13 14.93 9.57
N LYS A 130 29.94 15.96 9.30
CA LYS A 130 29.56 17.14 8.52
C LYS A 130 28.74 16.66 7.32
N ARG A 131 27.51 17.17 7.18
CA ARG A 131 26.74 16.97 5.95
C ARG A 131 27.50 17.68 4.84
N GLU A 132 28.12 16.92 3.94
CA GLU A 132 28.59 17.48 2.68
C GLU A 132 27.37 17.86 1.82
N PRO A 133 27.43 18.97 1.06
CA PRO A 133 26.35 19.34 0.16
C PRO A 133 26.14 18.22 -0.88
N PHE A 134 24.88 18.00 -1.27
CA PHE A 134 24.55 17.07 -2.34
C PHE A 134 25.45 17.31 -3.56
N PRO A 135 26.16 16.30 -4.09
CA PRO A 135 26.91 16.47 -5.31
C PRO A 135 25.93 16.82 -6.44
N ALA A 136 26.16 17.95 -7.10
CA ALA A 136 25.31 18.51 -8.16
C ALA A 136 25.18 17.62 -9.41
N GLN A 137 25.83 16.46 -9.42
CA GLN A 137 25.72 15.46 -10.48
C GLN A 137 25.59 14.08 -9.85
N LEU A 138 24.47 13.40 -10.16
CA LEU A 138 24.28 11.99 -9.87
C LEU A 138 25.46 11.20 -10.48
N PRO A 139 26.16 10.34 -9.72
CA PRO A 139 27.24 9.54 -10.28
C PRO A 139 26.68 8.66 -11.39
N ARG A 140 27.33 8.71 -12.56
CA ARG A 140 27.02 7.83 -13.69
C ARG A 140 27.06 6.38 -13.21
N SER A 141 26.06 5.62 -13.65
CA SER A 141 25.85 4.20 -13.36
C SER A 141 27.16 3.42 -13.16
N LEU A 142 27.40 3.01 -11.92
CA LEU A 142 28.51 2.12 -11.58
C LEU A 142 28.32 0.81 -12.37
N LYS A 143 29.30 0.49 -13.21
CA LYS A 143 29.36 -0.80 -13.90
C LYS A 143 29.46 -1.93 -12.85
N PRO A 144 28.87 -3.11 -13.10
CA PRO A 144 28.84 -4.16 -12.10
C PRO A 144 30.26 -4.69 -11.86
N ILE A 145 30.70 -4.65 -10.60
CA ILE A 145 31.90 -5.33 -10.15
C ILE A 145 31.56 -6.82 -10.04
N THR A 146 32.19 -7.63 -10.89
CA THR A 146 32.24 -9.08 -10.78
C THR A 146 33.05 -9.47 -9.54
N GLY A 147 32.35 -9.87 -8.48
CA GLY A 147 32.98 -10.39 -7.26
C GLY A 147 32.01 -10.38 -6.10
N ARG A 148 31.44 -11.55 -5.77
CA ARG A 148 30.62 -11.88 -4.58
C ARG A 148 30.06 -10.67 -3.82
N ALA A 149 29.01 -10.06 -4.36
CA ALA A 149 28.31 -8.95 -3.71
C ALA A 149 27.65 -9.42 -2.42
N ARG A 150 27.83 -8.65 -1.33
CA ARG A 150 26.96 -8.73 -0.14
C ARG A 150 25.50 -8.67 -0.63
N PRO A 151 24.60 -9.55 -0.14
CA PRO A 151 23.23 -9.57 -0.63
C PRO A 151 22.61 -8.20 -0.41
N ALA A 152 22.25 -7.52 -1.50
CA ALA A 152 21.50 -6.29 -1.44
C ALA A 152 20.24 -6.56 -0.61
N LEU A 153 20.00 -5.77 0.44
CA LEU A 153 18.82 -5.91 1.28
C LEU A 153 17.58 -5.87 0.39
N VAL A 154 16.83 -6.96 0.35
CA VAL A 154 15.53 -7.00 -0.32
C VAL A 154 14.58 -6.17 0.55
N PRO A 155 13.88 -5.16 0.00
CA PRO A 155 12.85 -4.44 0.74
C PRO A 155 11.62 -5.36 0.94
N ALA A 156 11.69 -6.20 1.98
CA ALA A 156 10.69 -7.21 2.30
C ALA A 156 9.84 -6.79 3.50
N HIS A 157 8.53 -6.70 3.30
CA HIS A 157 7.54 -6.48 4.35
C HIS A 157 6.80 -7.78 4.64
N VAL A 158 7.11 -8.45 5.76
CA VAL A 158 6.45 -9.71 6.17
C VAL A 158 5.25 -9.39 7.06
N ARG A 159 4.03 -9.85 6.70
CA ARG A 159 2.80 -9.67 7.50
C ARG A 159 2.13 -11.02 7.75
N VAL A 160 2.21 -11.52 8.98
CA VAL A 160 1.58 -12.78 9.41
C VAL A 160 0.18 -12.47 9.97
N LEU A 161 -0.86 -13.19 9.53
CA LEU A 161 -2.25 -12.97 9.97
C LEU A 161 -2.91 -14.29 10.35
N GLY A 162 -3.19 -14.52 11.63
CA GLY A 162 -3.96 -15.68 12.09
C GLY A 162 -3.18 -16.98 12.29
N VAL A 163 -1.84 -16.92 12.35
CA VAL A 163 -0.98 -18.05 12.72
C VAL A 163 -0.01 -17.59 13.80
N SER A 164 0.16 -18.38 14.86
CA SER A 164 1.17 -18.15 15.92
C SER A 164 2.57 -18.44 15.37
N LEU A 165 3.16 -17.51 14.62
CA LEU A 165 4.57 -17.60 14.23
C LEU A 165 5.44 -16.90 15.28
N SER A 166 6.36 -17.65 15.88
CA SER A 166 7.37 -17.12 16.81
C SER A 166 8.26 -16.08 16.12
N GLU A 167 8.96 -15.25 16.92
CA GLU A 167 9.93 -14.28 16.38
C GLU A 167 11.05 -14.96 15.58
N GLU A 168 11.43 -16.19 15.94
CA GLU A 168 12.35 -17.03 15.16
C GLU A 168 11.80 -17.40 13.78
N GLY A 169 10.50 -17.73 13.69
CA GLY A 169 9.84 -18.04 12.42
C GLY A 169 9.78 -16.82 11.47
N LYS A 170 9.55 -15.62 12.00
CA LYS A 170 9.60 -14.38 11.19
C LYS A 170 11.00 -14.10 10.66
N GLU A 171 12.04 -14.40 11.44
CA GLU A 171 13.42 -14.24 11.04
C GLU A 171 13.86 -15.28 9.99
N ASP A 172 13.42 -16.54 10.12
CA ASP A 172 13.62 -17.56 9.10
C ASP A 172 13.00 -17.15 7.76
N ILE A 173 11.77 -16.61 7.76
CA ILE A 173 11.13 -16.09 6.55
C ILE A 173 11.97 -14.97 5.93
N ARG A 174 12.45 -14.01 6.73
CA ARG A 174 13.30 -12.91 6.23
C ARG A 174 14.59 -13.42 5.61
N ARG A 175 15.26 -14.37 6.26
CA ARG A 175 16.47 -15.03 5.75
C ARG A 175 16.21 -15.77 4.43
N LYS A 176 15.13 -16.55 4.36
CA LYS A 176 14.72 -17.28 3.14
C LYS A 176 14.41 -16.33 1.98
N LEU A 177 13.68 -15.23 2.23
CA LEU A 177 13.42 -14.20 1.24
C LEU A 177 14.71 -13.54 0.74
N GLY A 178 15.62 -13.18 1.65
CA GLY A 178 16.92 -12.60 1.29
C GLY A 178 17.76 -13.52 0.41
N ALA A 179 17.84 -14.81 0.75
CA ALA A 179 18.60 -15.80 -0.01
C ALA A 179 18.03 -16.02 -1.42
N LYS A 180 16.69 -16.08 -1.55
CA LYS A 180 16.01 -16.38 -2.83
C LYS A 180 15.89 -15.18 -3.75
N PHE A 181 15.61 -14.00 -3.18
CA PHE A 181 15.33 -12.77 -3.94
C PHE A 181 16.48 -11.77 -3.97
N GLY A 182 17.57 -11.97 -3.21
CA GLY A 182 18.71 -11.04 -3.17
C GLY A 182 19.31 -10.73 -4.55
N LYS A 183 19.37 -11.73 -5.44
CA LYS A 183 19.81 -11.56 -6.85
C LYS A 183 18.87 -10.71 -7.72
N PHE A 184 17.66 -10.45 -7.24
CA PHE A 184 16.64 -9.66 -7.91
C PHE A 184 16.31 -8.36 -7.13
N ALA A 185 17.02 -8.06 -6.04
CA ALA A 185 16.69 -6.95 -5.13
C ALA A 185 16.54 -5.61 -5.86
N ALA A 186 17.40 -5.32 -6.85
CA ALA A 186 17.33 -4.10 -7.65
C ALA A 186 16.06 -3.97 -8.51
N SER A 187 15.36 -5.07 -8.76
CA SER A 187 14.12 -5.09 -9.57
C SER A 187 12.87 -5.29 -8.71
N ILE A 188 13.01 -5.40 -7.38
CA ILE A 188 11.90 -5.66 -6.45
C ILE A 188 11.68 -4.40 -5.62
N GLU A 189 10.50 -3.82 -5.75
CA GLU A 189 10.08 -2.66 -4.95
C GLU A 189 9.55 -3.10 -3.58
N ARG A 190 8.85 -4.24 -3.53
CA ARG A 190 8.26 -4.76 -2.29
C ARG A 190 7.96 -6.25 -2.37
N VAL A 191 8.23 -6.97 -1.29
CA VAL A 191 7.71 -8.33 -1.06
C VAL A 191 6.71 -8.33 0.09
N SER A 192 5.60 -9.05 -0.05
CA SER A 192 4.61 -9.26 1.00
C SER A 192 4.21 -10.71 1.11
N VAL A 193 4.46 -11.31 2.27
CA VAL A 193 4.07 -12.67 2.61
C VAL A 193 2.87 -12.60 3.56
N ARG A 194 1.83 -13.39 3.29
CA ARG A 194 0.64 -13.56 4.14
C ARG A 194 0.38 -15.05 4.30
N VAL A 195 0.32 -15.53 5.54
CA VAL A 195 -0.06 -16.91 5.86
C VAL A 195 -1.45 -16.86 6.50
N LYS A 196 -2.33 -17.81 6.17
CA LYS A 196 -3.69 -17.95 6.72
C LYS A 196 -4.02 -19.43 6.93
N ASP A 197 -4.80 -19.73 7.95
CA ASP A 197 -5.46 -21.03 8.10
C ASP A 197 -6.72 -21.08 7.20
N VAL A 198 -6.86 -22.13 6.41
CA VAL A 198 -8.00 -22.36 5.49
C VAL A 198 -8.61 -23.73 5.75
N ASN A 199 -9.24 -23.89 6.91
CA ASN A 199 -10.01 -25.09 7.23
C ASN A 199 -11.37 -25.10 6.50
N GLY A 200 -11.73 -26.24 5.90
CA GLY A 200 -13.07 -26.51 5.35
C GLY A 200 -13.98 -27.22 6.37
N PRO A 201 -15.28 -27.43 6.07
CA PRO A 201 -16.26 -28.01 7.02
C PRO A 201 -15.96 -29.45 7.47
N ARG A 202 -14.89 -30.07 6.97
CA ARG A 202 -14.48 -31.45 7.27
C ARG A 202 -13.24 -31.56 8.17
N GLY A 203 -12.68 -30.45 8.65
CA GLY A 203 -11.60 -30.46 9.64
C GLY A 203 -10.27 -30.99 9.10
N GLY A 204 -9.37 -30.07 8.76
CA GLY A 204 -7.96 -30.35 8.46
C GLY A 204 -7.10 -29.13 8.82
N ALA A 205 -5.88 -29.37 9.29
CA ALA A 205 -4.90 -28.30 9.49
C ALA A 205 -4.27 -27.97 8.13
N ASP A 206 -4.85 -27.04 7.39
CA ASP A 206 -4.36 -26.59 6.08
C ASP A 206 -3.99 -25.11 6.14
N GLN A 207 -2.73 -24.81 5.88
CA GLN A 207 -2.14 -23.48 5.90
C GLN A 207 -1.95 -22.98 4.46
N LEU A 208 -2.53 -21.82 4.13
CA LEU A 208 -2.36 -21.14 2.85
C LEU A 208 -1.38 -19.98 3.00
N CYS A 209 -0.25 -20.05 2.28
CA CYS A 209 0.67 -18.94 2.15
C CYS A 209 0.51 -18.24 0.79
N ARG A 210 0.41 -16.91 0.84
CA ARG A 210 0.34 -16.02 -0.31
C ARG A 210 1.53 -15.05 -0.30
N VAL A 211 2.34 -15.10 -1.34
CA VAL A 211 3.48 -14.21 -1.57
C VAL A 211 3.15 -13.26 -2.74
N LYS A 212 3.12 -11.96 -2.47
CA LYS A 212 2.97 -10.90 -3.47
C LYS A 212 4.28 -10.14 -3.62
N ILE A 213 4.78 -10.02 -4.85
CA ILE A 213 6.00 -9.30 -5.19
C ILE A 213 5.64 -8.16 -6.16
N VAL A 214 6.01 -6.94 -5.78
CA VAL A 214 5.92 -5.75 -6.64
C VAL A 214 7.29 -5.56 -7.27
N LEU A 215 7.31 -5.59 -8.60
CA LEU A 215 8.51 -5.43 -9.42
C LEU A 215 8.56 -4.02 -10.00
N SER A 216 9.77 -3.47 -10.16
CA SER A 216 9.94 -2.16 -10.77
C SER A 216 9.68 -2.23 -12.27
N GLY A 217 8.72 -1.44 -12.76
CA GLY A 217 8.35 -1.37 -14.17
C GLY A 217 7.68 -2.63 -14.75
N LEU A 218 7.31 -3.60 -13.91
CA LEU A 218 6.64 -4.84 -14.33
C LEU A 218 5.39 -5.13 -13.48
N PRO A 219 4.40 -5.88 -14.01
CA PRO A 219 3.22 -6.28 -13.24
C PRO A 219 3.60 -7.02 -11.95
N SER A 220 2.83 -6.79 -10.89
CA SER A 220 3.03 -7.49 -9.62
C SER A 220 2.75 -8.99 -9.77
N ILE A 221 3.58 -9.81 -9.14
CA ILE A 221 3.46 -11.27 -9.13
C ILE A 221 2.79 -11.70 -7.84
N VAL A 222 1.88 -12.66 -7.93
CA VAL A 222 1.25 -13.30 -6.77
C VAL A 222 1.43 -14.80 -6.93
N CYS A 223 1.92 -15.46 -5.89
CA CYS A 223 2.02 -16.91 -5.80
C CYS A 223 1.37 -17.38 -4.50
N GLU A 224 0.63 -18.47 -4.59
CA GLU A 224 -0.10 -19.08 -3.48
C GLU A 224 0.28 -20.55 -3.39
N HIS A 225 0.43 -21.05 -2.16
CA HIS A 225 0.69 -22.46 -1.90
C HIS A 225 0.01 -22.88 -0.60
N GLN A 226 -0.68 -24.02 -0.63
CA GLN A 226 -1.39 -24.59 0.49
C GLN A 226 -0.70 -25.89 0.90
N ASP A 227 -0.42 -26.03 2.19
CA ASP A 227 0.17 -27.22 2.77
C ASP A 227 -0.35 -27.42 4.20
N ARG A 228 -0.24 -28.63 4.74
CA ARG A 228 -0.66 -28.93 6.11
C ARG A 228 0.25 -28.26 7.15
N ALA A 229 1.52 -28.12 6.83
CA ALA A 229 2.49 -27.43 7.68
C ALA A 229 2.65 -25.96 7.23
N PRO A 230 2.65 -25.00 8.17
CA PRO A 230 2.83 -23.59 7.83
C PRO A 230 4.17 -23.31 7.16
N GLU A 231 5.23 -24.02 7.56
CA GLU A 231 6.57 -23.89 6.98
C GLU A 231 6.61 -24.36 5.52
N ALA A 232 6.01 -25.52 5.23
CA ALA A 232 5.92 -26.06 3.88
C ALA A 232 5.08 -25.15 2.96
N ALA A 233 3.97 -24.60 3.47
CA ALA A 233 3.16 -23.62 2.75
C ALA A 233 3.99 -22.39 2.35
N ILE A 234 4.79 -21.86 3.29
CA ILE A 234 5.68 -20.73 3.06
C ILE A 234 6.75 -21.06 2.02
N ASP A 235 7.45 -22.18 2.17
CA ASP A 235 8.57 -22.56 1.31
C ASP A 235 8.12 -22.79 -0.12
N GLY A 236 6.96 -23.45 -0.31
CA GLY A 236 6.38 -23.64 -1.63
C GLY A 236 5.93 -22.32 -2.27
N ALA A 237 5.33 -21.40 -1.51
CA ALA A 237 4.93 -20.09 -2.02
C ALA A 237 6.13 -19.22 -2.42
N ILE A 238 7.19 -19.20 -1.59
CA ILE A 238 8.46 -18.50 -1.89
C ILE A 238 9.12 -19.07 -3.14
N THR A 239 9.19 -20.39 -3.25
CA THR A 239 9.81 -21.07 -4.41
C THR A 239 9.00 -20.84 -5.70
N GLY A 240 7.67 -20.84 -5.60
CA GLY A 240 6.79 -20.44 -6.71
C GLY A 240 7.04 -19.00 -7.16
N ALA A 241 7.14 -18.09 -6.20
CA ALA A 241 7.40 -16.67 -6.46
C ALA A 241 8.78 -16.42 -7.08
N GLU A 242 9.84 -17.13 -6.66
CA GLU A 242 11.17 -17.03 -7.27
C GLU A 242 11.13 -17.40 -8.76
N ARG A 243 10.49 -18.53 -9.10
CA ARG A 243 10.34 -18.98 -10.49
C ARG A 243 9.54 -17.98 -11.33
N ALA A 244 8.49 -17.39 -10.75
CA ALA A 244 7.69 -16.39 -11.43
C ALA A 244 8.47 -15.09 -11.69
N VAL A 245 9.22 -14.58 -10.70
CA VAL A 245 10.08 -13.39 -10.84
C VAL A 245 11.14 -13.62 -11.92
N ARG A 246 11.82 -14.77 -11.88
CA ARG A 246 12.83 -15.12 -12.89
C ARG A 246 12.24 -15.09 -14.30
N ARG A 247 11.06 -15.70 -14.50
CA ARG A 247 10.35 -15.70 -15.80
C ARG A 247 9.89 -14.30 -16.22
N ALA A 248 9.49 -13.44 -15.29
CA ALA A 248 9.05 -12.08 -15.62
C ALA A 248 10.23 -11.20 -16.06
N LEU A 249 11.35 -11.27 -15.36
CA LEU A 249 12.56 -10.50 -15.70
C LEU A 249 13.22 -11.00 -17.00
N GLN A 250 13.20 -12.31 -17.27
CA GLN A 250 13.67 -12.86 -18.56
C GLN A 250 12.81 -12.40 -19.74
N ARG A 251 11.47 -12.33 -19.57
CA ARG A 251 10.53 -11.83 -20.59
C ARG A 251 10.60 -10.31 -20.78
N GLY A 252 10.96 -9.56 -19.74
CA GLY A 252 11.18 -8.10 -19.84
C GLY A 252 12.43 -7.73 -20.62
N ARG A 253 13.50 -8.55 -20.56
CA ARG A 253 14.75 -8.32 -21.30
C ARG A 253 14.67 -8.66 -22.80
N THR A 254 13.65 -9.41 -23.23
CA THR A 254 13.51 -9.90 -24.62
C THR A 254 12.55 -9.07 -25.48
N LYS A 255 11.90 -8.03 -24.93
CA LYS A 255 10.99 -7.18 -25.71
C LYS A 255 11.72 -5.89 -26.13
N PRO A 256 12.15 -5.73 -27.40
CA PRO A 256 12.63 -4.44 -27.86
C PRO A 256 11.48 -3.42 -27.75
N LEU A 257 11.78 -2.26 -27.18
CA LEU A 257 10.90 -1.11 -27.16
C LEU A 257 10.52 -0.79 -28.61
N LYS A 258 9.23 -0.93 -28.97
CA LYS A 258 8.72 -0.49 -30.28
C LYS A 258 9.03 1.00 -30.43
N ALA A 259 9.95 1.33 -31.33
CA ALA A 259 10.19 2.70 -31.79
C ALA A 259 8.87 3.27 -32.33
N GLY A 260 8.38 4.33 -31.71
CA GLY A 260 7.21 5.06 -32.19
C GLY A 260 7.52 5.68 -33.55
N ARG A 261 6.71 5.36 -34.57
CA ARG A 261 6.66 6.10 -35.83
C ARG A 261 6.23 7.53 -35.52
N ALA A 262 7.15 8.48 -35.67
CA ALA A 262 6.85 9.89 -35.73
C ALA A 262 5.94 10.16 -36.93
N ARG A 263 4.77 10.77 -36.67
CA ARG A 263 3.95 11.38 -37.71
C ARG A 263 4.66 12.65 -38.17
N ALA A 264 5.19 12.66 -39.38
CA ALA A 264 5.53 13.89 -40.07
C ALA A 264 4.24 14.46 -40.68
N SER A 265 3.76 15.56 -40.12
CA SER A 265 2.86 16.50 -40.76
C SER A 265 3.69 17.32 -41.75
N ALA A 266 3.44 17.17 -43.05
CA ALA A 266 3.87 18.13 -44.05
C ALA A 266 2.62 18.78 -44.63
N GLN A 267 2.51 20.09 -44.36
CA GLN A 267 1.67 21.05 -45.04
C GLN A 267 1.76 20.89 -46.56
N THR A 268 0.61 20.98 -47.22
CA THR A 268 0.51 21.16 -48.67
C THR A 268 -0.01 22.58 -48.88
N ASP A 269 0.82 23.42 -49.48
CA ASP A 269 0.39 24.50 -50.36
C ASP A 269 0.22 23.91 -51.77
#